data_AF-A0A925CJD9-F1
#
_entry.id   AF-A0A925CJD9-F1
#
_cell.length_a   1.000
_cell.length_b   1.000
_cell.length_c   1.000
_cell.angle_alpha   90.00
_cell.angle_beta   90.00
_cell.angle_gamma   90.00
#
_symmetry.space_group_name_H-M   'P 1'
#
loop_
_entity.id
_entity.type
_entity.pdbx_description
1 polymer ?
#
loop_
_entity_poly.entity_id
_entity_poly.type
_entity_poly.pdbx_seq_one_letter_code
_entity_poly.pdbx_strand_id
1 'polypeptide(L)'
;MPQIDTDQFSHIRRMRDNRFPHEIASILPGEFFVSREPIVVYTVLGSCISACIRDPIVGVGGMNHFMLPEPKEHQSGDSWGGESTRYGSFAMESLINEILKRGGLKSRLEIKLFGAGKIYEGHIDVGANNAKWVIGYLKSEGLATVKMDLGDVFPRKVYYFTDSGRVLMKKIERVKNRTVFERENQYAAQIKQREQQPLEDVTLF
;
A
#
# COMPACT_ATOMS: atom_id res chain seq x y z
N MET A 1 -25.64 12.00 2.49
CA MET A 1 -24.21 11.71 2.26
C MET A 1 -24.04 11.42 0.78
N PRO A 2 -23.00 11.92 0.09
CA PRO A 2 -22.81 11.55 -1.31
C PRO A 2 -22.51 10.04 -1.39
N GLN A 3 -23.34 9.33 -2.15
CA GLN A 3 -23.41 7.87 -2.27
C GLN A 3 -22.11 7.21 -2.81
N ILE A 4 -21.19 8.02 -3.34
CA ILE A 4 -19.95 7.60 -3.99
C ILE A 4 -18.89 7.10 -2.98
N ASP A 5 -18.89 7.59 -1.73
CA ASP A 5 -17.91 7.18 -0.72
C ASP A 5 -18.17 5.77 -0.16
N THR A 6 -19.39 5.23 -0.31
CA THR A 6 -19.80 3.97 0.31
C THR A 6 -19.66 2.73 -0.58
N ASP A 7 -19.91 2.84 -1.89
CA ASP A 7 -20.05 1.63 -2.73
C ASP A 7 -18.70 1.03 -3.14
N GLN A 8 -17.73 1.86 -3.57
CA GLN A 8 -16.40 1.40 -4.01
C GLN A 8 -15.62 0.70 -2.88
N PHE A 9 -15.77 1.18 -1.65
CA PHE A 9 -15.05 0.67 -0.47
C PHE A 9 -15.95 -0.11 0.49
N SER A 10 -17.08 -0.63 0.00
CA SER A 10 -18.03 -1.43 0.78
C SER A 10 -17.42 -2.73 1.33
N HIS A 11 -16.44 -3.29 0.63
CA HIS A 11 -15.68 -4.47 1.05
C HIS A 11 -14.69 -4.19 2.19
N ILE A 12 -14.33 -2.92 2.42
CA ILE A 12 -13.35 -2.54 3.45
C ILE A 12 -14.01 -2.59 4.83
N ARG A 13 -13.43 -3.41 5.71
CA ARG A 13 -13.93 -3.56 7.08
C ARG A 13 -13.77 -2.25 7.85
N ARG A 14 -14.88 -1.74 8.36
CA ARG A 14 -14.95 -0.57 9.24
C ARG A 14 -15.20 -0.96 10.69
N MET A 15 -14.61 -0.21 11.63
CA MET A 15 -14.83 -0.41 13.06
C MET A 15 -14.68 0.90 13.83
N ARG A 16 -15.39 1.00 14.96
CA ARG A 16 -15.25 2.14 15.89
C ARG A 16 -14.44 1.71 17.12
N ASP A 17 -13.52 2.56 17.55
CA ASP A 17 -12.68 2.35 18.71
C ASP A 17 -12.54 3.66 19.48
N ASN A 18 -12.89 3.66 20.76
CA ASN A 18 -12.94 4.88 21.59
C ASN A 18 -11.58 5.57 21.75
N ARG A 19 -10.47 4.91 21.39
CA ARG A 19 -9.12 5.51 21.41
C ARG A 19 -8.87 6.44 20.22
N PHE A 20 -9.70 6.36 19.18
CA PHE A 20 -9.57 7.15 17.97
C PHE A 20 -10.77 8.09 17.81
N PRO A 21 -10.56 9.32 17.32
CA PRO A 21 -11.64 10.30 17.14
C PRO A 21 -12.57 9.92 15.98
N HIS A 22 -12.08 9.14 15.01
CA HIS A 22 -12.78 8.78 13.78
C HIS A 22 -12.96 7.27 13.67
N GLU A 23 -13.88 6.85 12.80
CA GLU A 23 -13.99 5.43 12.41
C GLU A 23 -12.66 4.91 11.84
N ILE A 24 -12.42 3.61 11.97
CA ILE A 24 -11.23 2.94 11.45
C ILE A 24 -11.62 2.08 10.24
N ALA A 25 -11.04 2.36 9.08
CA ALA A 25 -11.08 1.50 7.90
C ALA A 25 -9.82 0.60 7.87
N SER A 26 -10.00 -0.72 7.94
CA SER A 26 -8.90 -1.69 7.93
C SER A 26 -8.66 -2.20 6.51
N ILE A 27 -7.48 -1.95 5.96
CA ILE A 27 -7.08 -2.46 4.65
C ILE A 27 -6.13 -3.66 4.79
N LEU A 28 -6.26 -4.61 3.88
CA LEU A 28 -5.45 -5.81 3.72
C LEU A 28 -4.51 -5.68 2.50
N PRO A 29 -3.53 -6.58 2.34
CA PRO A 29 -2.69 -6.57 1.16
C PRO A 29 -3.51 -6.59 -0.14
N GLY A 30 -3.17 -5.70 -1.07
CA GLY A 30 -3.85 -5.52 -2.35
C GLY A 30 -5.01 -4.53 -2.30
N GLU A 31 -5.38 -4.04 -1.11
CA GLU A 31 -6.44 -3.06 -0.93
C GLU A 31 -5.89 -1.64 -0.79
N PHE A 32 -6.75 -0.68 -1.11
CA PHE A 32 -6.54 0.73 -0.81
C PHE A 32 -7.86 1.37 -0.38
N PHE A 33 -7.77 2.50 0.31
CA PHE A 33 -8.92 3.24 0.76
C PHE A 33 -8.68 4.75 0.63
N VAL A 34 -9.67 5.48 0.13
CA VAL A 34 -9.67 6.95 0.02
C VAL A 34 -10.97 7.51 0.56
N SER A 35 -10.89 8.61 1.32
CA SER A 35 -12.08 9.35 1.73
C SER A 35 -11.81 10.85 1.82
N ARG A 36 -12.89 11.62 1.64
CA ARG A 36 -12.96 13.06 1.92
C ARG A 36 -13.36 13.33 3.37
N GLU A 37 -13.98 12.35 4.01
CA GLU A 37 -14.36 12.45 5.41
C GLU A 37 -13.18 12.05 6.31
N PRO A 38 -13.07 12.63 7.51
CA PRO A 38 -12.08 12.21 8.49
C PRO A 38 -12.26 10.73 8.87
N ILE A 39 -11.26 9.92 8.56
CA ILE A 39 -11.20 8.51 8.92
C ILE A 39 -9.78 8.13 9.33
N VAL A 40 -9.65 7.04 10.08
CA VAL A 40 -8.36 6.41 10.32
C VAL A 40 -8.23 5.18 9.43
N VAL A 41 -7.28 5.16 8.50
CA VAL A 41 -6.96 3.96 7.74
C VAL A 41 -5.91 3.15 8.48
N TYR A 42 -6.15 1.84 8.64
CA TYR A 42 -5.35 0.95 9.47
C TYR A 42 -4.81 -0.24 8.66
N THR A 43 -3.54 -0.58 8.88
CA THR A 43 -2.99 -1.87 8.43
C THR A 43 -1.77 -2.32 9.24
N VAL A 44 -1.32 -3.55 9.00
CA VAL A 44 -0.08 -4.12 9.55
C VAL A 44 0.79 -4.56 8.38
N LEU A 45 2.04 -4.10 8.39
CA LEU A 45 3.02 -4.32 7.32
C LEU A 45 4.17 -5.15 7.86
N GLY A 46 4.55 -6.22 7.19
CA GLY A 46 5.90 -6.77 7.28
C GLY A 46 6.73 -6.26 6.11
N SER A 47 6.98 -7.10 5.10
CA SER A 47 7.70 -6.76 3.86
C SER A 47 6.91 -5.84 2.92
N CYS A 48 5.58 -5.79 3.03
CA CYS A 48 4.71 -4.88 2.28
C CYS A 48 5.00 -3.40 2.55
N ILE A 49 4.48 -2.52 1.68
CA ILE A 49 4.53 -1.07 1.84
C ILE A 49 3.12 -0.48 1.81
N SER A 50 2.93 0.55 2.63
CA SER A 50 1.82 1.48 2.51
C SER A 50 2.30 2.87 2.14
N ALA A 51 1.73 3.40 1.07
CA ALA A 51 1.74 4.83 0.79
C ALA A 51 0.50 5.46 1.43
N CYS A 52 0.73 6.52 2.22
CA CYS A 52 -0.28 7.37 2.81
C CYS A 52 -0.23 8.71 2.07
N ILE A 53 -1.30 9.06 1.36
CA ILE A 53 -1.30 10.21 0.46
C ILE A 53 -2.52 11.09 0.79
N ARG A 54 -2.32 12.40 0.85
CA ARG A 54 -3.45 13.36 0.91
C ARG A 54 -3.18 14.62 0.12
N ASP A 55 -4.25 15.32 -0.23
CA ASP A 55 -4.23 16.75 -0.55
C ASP A 55 -4.76 17.53 0.66
N PRO A 56 -3.91 18.32 1.36
CA PRO A 56 -4.29 19.03 2.57
C PRO A 56 -5.29 20.17 2.36
N ILE A 57 -5.42 20.71 1.14
CA ILE A 57 -6.27 21.87 0.87
C ILE A 57 -7.72 21.44 0.66
N VAL A 58 -7.94 20.37 -0.09
CA VAL A 58 -9.29 19.84 -0.33
C VAL A 58 -9.71 18.76 0.67
N GLY A 59 -8.79 18.34 1.55
CA GLY A 59 -9.08 17.43 2.66
C GLY A 59 -9.37 15.99 2.23
N VAL A 60 -8.84 15.54 1.08
CA VAL A 60 -8.96 14.14 0.64
C VAL A 60 -7.67 13.40 0.95
N GLY A 61 -7.79 12.20 1.53
CA GLY A 61 -6.65 11.36 1.86
C GLY A 61 -6.97 9.88 1.79
N GLY A 62 -5.91 9.09 1.66
CA GLY A 62 -6.03 7.64 1.57
C GLY A 62 -4.73 6.92 1.85
N MET A 63 -4.85 5.60 1.93
CA MET A 63 -3.73 4.69 2.17
C MET A 63 -3.92 3.41 1.35
N ASN A 64 -2.83 2.89 0.79
CA ASN A 64 -2.81 1.56 0.15
C ASN A 64 -1.99 0.56 0.97
N HIS A 65 -2.06 -0.71 0.59
CA HIS A 65 -1.19 -1.77 1.10
C HIS A 65 -0.79 -2.65 -0.08
N PHE A 66 0.46 -2.58 -0.52
CA PHE A 66 0.94 -3.36 -1.65
C PHE A 66 2.22 -4.14 -1.32
N MET A 67 2.46 -5.20 -2.09
CA MET A 67 3.69 -5.98 -2.12
C MET A 67 4.01 -6.24 -3.59
N LEU A 68 5.28 -6.19 -3.97
CA LEU A 68 5.68 -6.58 -5.31
C LEU A 68 5.88 -8.10 -5.37
N PRO A 69 5.57 -8.74 -6.51
CA PRO A 69 5.97 -10.12 -6.75
C PRO A 69 7.49 -10.24 -6.80
N GLU A 70 7.98 -11.37 -6.30
CA GLU A 70 9.39 -11.77 -6.43
C GLU A 70 9.78 -11.91 -7.91
N PRO A 71 11.02 -11.62 -8.29
CA PRO A 71 11.51 -11.78 -9.66
C PRO A 71 11.54 -13.26 -9.98
N LYS A 72 11.21 -13.61 -11.22
CA LYS A 72 11.41 -14.96 -11.73
C LYS A 72 12.93 -15.18 -11.93
N GLU A 73 13.50 -16.20 -11.29
CA GLU A 73 14.94 -16.53 -11.25
C GLU A 73 15.61 -16.78 -12.63
N HIS A 74 14.86 -16.78 -13.73
CA HIS A 74 15.36 -17.09 -15.08
C HIS A 74 15.47 -15.89 -16.04
N GLN A 75 15.33 -14.65 -15.57
CA GLN A 75 15.69 -13.50 -16.40
C GLN A 75 17.14 -13.09 -16.12
N SER A 76 18.05 -13.46 -17.04
CA SER A 76 19.43 -13.00 -17.05
C SER A 76 19.49 -11.49 -17.25
N GLY A 77 19.76 -10.75 -16.17
CA GLY A 77 19.88 -9.28 -16.11
C GLY A 77 19.22 -8.73 -14.85
N ASP A 78 19.59 -7.52 -14.43
CA ASP A 78 19.03 -6.79 -13.26
C ASP A 78 17.52 -6.44 -13.37
N SER A 79 16.77 -7.19 -14.17
CA SER A 79 15.38 -6.97 -14.50
C SER A 79 14.50 -7.67 -13.47
N TRP A 80 14.28 -7.00 -12.34
CA TRP A 80 12.95 -7.04 -11.71
C TRP A 80 11.95 -6.53 -12.76
N GLY A 81 11.52 -7.46 -13.64
CA GLY A 81 10.88 -7.20 -14.92
C GLY A 81 9.52 -6.52 -14.80
N GLY A 82 8.98 -6.09 -15.95
CA GLY A 82 7.80 -5.21 -16.04
C GLY A 82 6.55 -5.63 -15.25
N GLU A 83 6.41 -6.88 -14.83
CA GLU A 83 5.30 -7.39 -14.00
C GLU A 83 5.29 -6.84 -12.58
N SER A 84 6.41 -6.94 -11.84
CA SER A 84 6.51 -6.37 -10.49
C SER A 84 6.26 -4.87 -10.53
N THR A 85 6.85 -4.20 -11.53
CA THR A 85 6.63 -2.76 -11.74
C THR A 85 5.17 -2.45 -12.06
N ARG A 86 4.48 -3.23 -12.91
CA ARG A 86 3.05 -3.05 -13.18
C ARG A 86 2.20 -3.14 -11.92
N TYR A 87 2.49 -4.10 -11.04
CA TYR A 87 1.72 -4.28 -9.80
C TYR A 87 1.86 -3.08 -8.86
N GLY A 88 3.10 -2.66 -8.59
CA GLY A 88 3.36 -1.50 -7.77
C GLY A 88 2.78 -0.22 -8.37
N SER A 89 2.97 0.00 -9.67
CA SER A 89 2.45 1.17 -10.37
C SER A 89 0.93 1.20 -10.29
N PHE A 90 0.25 0.09 -10.53
CA PHE A 90 -1.21 0.01 -10.40
C PHE A 90 -1.69 0.39 -8.99
N ALA A 91 -1.02 -0.09 -7.94
CA ALA A 91 -1.40 0.22 -6.56
C ALA A 91 -1.19 1.70 -6.19
N MET A 92 -0.13 2.33 -6.70
CA MET A 92 0.14 3.75 -6.50
C MET A 92 -0.79 4.63 -7.33
N GLU A 93 -0.98 4.31 -8.60
CA GLU A 93 -1.86 5.02 -9.52
C GLU A 93 -3.31 4.94 -9.08
N SER A 94 -3.80 3.77 -8.63
CA SER A 94 -5.17 3.62 -8.13
C SER A 94 -5.44 4.57 -6.96
N LEU A 95 -4.51 4.66 -6.01
CA LEU A 95 -4.61 5.55 -4.86
C LEU A 95 -4.58 7.03 -5.29
N ILE A 96 -3.59 7.42 -6.09
CA ILE A 96 -3.41 8.80 -6.54
C ILE A 96 -4.61 9.25 -7.38
N ASN A 97 -5.01 8.44 -8.37
CA ASN A 97 -6.12 8.79 -9.26
C ASN A 97 -7.43 8.92 -8.49
N GLU A 98 -7.68 8.09 -7.48
CA GLU A 98 -8.88 8.22 -6.65
C GLU A 98 -8.86 9.51 -5.81
N ILE A 99 -7.69 9.92 -5.31
CA ILE A 99 -7.51 11.23 -4.65
C ILE A 99 -7.79 12.38 -5.64
N LEU A 100 -7.26 12.30 -6.86
CA LEU A 100 -7.46 13.33 -7.90
C LEU A 100 -8.93 13.42 -8.34
N LYS A 101 -9.61 12.27 -8.56
CA LYS A 101 -11.05 12.20 -8.88
C LYS A 101 -11.92 12.89 -7.83
N ARG A 102 -11.46 12.91 -6.58
CA ARG A 102 -12.14 13.54 -5.44
C ARG A 102 -11.74 15.01 -5.22
N GLY A 103 -11.05 15.61 -6.20
CA GLY A 103 -10.68 17.03 -6.20
C GLY A 103 -9.26 17.32 -5.72
N GLY A 104 -8.46 16.30 -5.43
CA GLY A 104 -7.03 16.46 -5.14
C GLY A 104 -6.25 16.99 -6.34
N LEU A 105 -5.13 17.67 -6.08
CA LEU A 105 -4.18 18.12 -7.09
C LEU A 105 -2.82 17.46 -6.88
N LYS A 106 -2.22 16.92 -7.95
CA LYS A 106 -0.95 16.19 -7.90
C LYS A 106 0.17 17.02 -7.25
N SER A 107 0.23 18.32 -7.53
CA SER A 107 1.23 19.24 -6.99
C SER A 107 1.10 19.53 -5.49
N ARG A 108 -0.04 19.19 -4.87
CA ARG A 108 -0.31 19.40 -3.44
C ARG A 108 -0.23 18.12 -2.62
N LEU A 109 0.09 16.98 -3.25
CA LEU A 109 0.07 15.70 -2.57
C LEU A 109 1.17 15.63 -1.51
N GLU A 110 0.76 15.38 -0.28
CA GLU A 110 1.65 14.97 0.80
C GLU A 110 1.73 13.44 0.81
N ILE A 111 2.93 12.90 0.63
CA ILE A 111 3.17 11.46 0.55
C ILE A 111 4.02 10.99 1.74
N LYS A 112 3.56 9.93 2.42
CA LYS A 112 4.33 9.26 3.48
C LYS A 112 4.39 7.76 3.22
N LEU A 113 5.54 7.14 3.47
CA LEU A 113 5.76 5.72 3.21
C LEU A 113 6.13 4.95 4.48
N PHE A 114 5.52 3.78 4.67
CA PHE A 114 5.80 2.90 5.80
C PHE A 114 5.88 1.45 5.35
N GLY A 115 6.65 0.61 6.05
CA GLY A 115 6.70 -0.84 5.80
C GLY A 115 8.10 -1.34 5.44
N ALA A 116 8.19 -2.24 4.47
CA ALA A 116 9.44 -2.79 3.96
C ALA A 116 10.31 -3.50 5.02
N GLY A 117 9.69 -4.08 6.04
CA GLY A 117 10.40 -4.85 7.07
C GLY A 117 10.95 -6.17 6.52
N LYS A 118 12.18 -6.51 6.91
CA LYS A 118 12.77 -7.83 6.69
C LYS A 118 12.26 -8.79 7.76
N ILE A 119 11.11 -9.40 7.51
CA ILE A 119 10.45 -10.31 8.47
C ILE A 119 11.00 -11.74 8.39
N TYR A 120 11.74 -12.06 7.33
CA TYR A 120 12.31 -13.39 7.09
C TYR A 120 13.84 -13.32 6.93
N GLU A 121 14.53 -14.35 7.42
CA GLU A 121 16.00 -14.51 7.31
C GLU A 121 16.44 -15.19 6.00
N GLY A 122 15.53 -15.34 5.03
CA GLY A 122 15.86 -15.88 3.72
C GLY A 122 16.83 -15.03 2.92
N HIS A 123 17.33 -15.61 1.84
CA HIS A 123 18.28 -14.96 0.95
C HIS A 123 17.70 -13.74 0.20
N ILE A 124 16.38 -13.69 -0.02
CA ILE A 124 15.72 -12.59 -0.72
C ILE A 124 15.08 -11.63 0.28
N ASP A 125 15.55 -10.38 0.29
CA ASP A 125 14.97 -9.30 1.08
C ASP A 125 13.85 -8.60 0.30
N VAL A 126 12.63 -9.15 0.38
CA VAL A 126 11.45 -8.60 -0.29
C VAL A 126 11.17 -7.16 0.17
N GLY A 127 11.38 -6.86 1.46
CA GLY A 127 11.18 -5.53 2.02
C GLY A 127 12.11 -4.50 1.37
N ALA A 128 13.41 -4.79 1.30
CA ALA A 128 14.39 -3.90 0.67
C ALA A 128 14.08 -3.65 -0.81
N ASN A 129 13.60 -4.67 -1.53
CA ASN A 129 13.24 -4.52 -2.94
C ASN A 129 11.99 -3.66 -3.13
N ASN A 130 10.94 -3.88 -2.32
CA ASN A 130 9.76 -3.02 -2.30
C ASN A 130 10.16 -1.56 -2.02
N ALA A 131 11.07 -1.34 -1.06
CA ALA A 131 11.53 0.00 -0.69
C ALA A 131 12.27 0.68 -1.85
N LYS A 132 13.22 -0.04 -2.47
CA LYS A 132 13.98 0.45 -3.62
C LYS A 132 13.05 0.84 -4.77
N TRP A 133 12.06 -0.01 -5.05
CA TRP A 133 11.10 0.23 -6.12
C TRP A 133 10.24 1.47 -5.85
N VAL A 134 9.61 1.60 -4.68
CA VAL A 134 8.70 2.73 -4.41
C VAL A 134 9.44 4.07 -4.40
N ILE A 135 10.69 4.10 -3.92
CA ILE A 135 11.54 5.28 -3.97
C ILE A 135 11.87 5.64 -5.42
N GLY A 136 12.18 4.65 -6.25
CA GLY A 136 12.39 4.83 -7.69
C GLY A 136 11.15 5.38 -8.40
N TYR A 137 9.98 4.78 -8.13
CA TYR A 137 8.69 5.20 -8.68
C TYR A 137 8.37 6.66 -8.36
N LEU A 138 8.51 7.08 -7.09
CA LEU A 138 8.25 8.46 -6.71
C LEU A 138 9.20 9.44 -7.39
N LYS A 139 10.48 9.07 -7.52
CA LYS A 139 11.47 9.88 -8.24
C LYS A 139 11.12 10.03 -9.73
N SER A 140 10.72 8.96 -10.40
CA SER A 140 10.33 9.03 -11.83
C SER A 140 9.06 9.83 -12.04
N GLU A 141 8.12 9.79 -11.09
CA GLU A 141 6.86 10.54 -11.13
C GLU A 141 7.00 12.02 -10.72
N GLY A 142 8.20 12.46 -10.31
CA GLY A 142 8.42 13.81 -9.79
C GLY A 142 7.69 14.08 -8.47
N LEU A 143 7.42 13.03 -7.68
CA LEU A 143 6.70 13.08 -6.43
C LEU A 143 7.68 13.04 -5.24
N ALA A 144 7.56 14.00 -4.32
CA ALA A 144 8.39 14.07 -3.13
C ALA A 144 7.71 13.38 -1.93
N THR A 145 8.50 12.70 -1.10
CA THR A 145 8.03 12.18 0.19
C THR A 145 8.20 13.23 1.28
N VAL A 146 7.20 13.36 2.14
CA VAL A 146 7.27 14.21 3.34
C VAL A 146 7.94 13.46 4.50
N LYS A 147 7.66 12.16 4.62
CA LYS A 147 8.23 11.30 5.66
C LYS A 147 8.20 9.84 5.24
N MET A 148 9.21 9.07 5.64
CA MET A 148 9.20 7.62 5.45
C MET A 148 9.82 6.89 6.64
N ASP A 149 9.33 5.67 6.90
CA ASP A 149 9.95 4.69 7.80
C ASP A 149 9.86 3.31 7.13
N LEU A 150 10.94 2.95 6.44
CA LEU A 150 11.08 1.75 5.60
C LEU A 150 12.24 0.88 6.11
N GLY A 151 12.22 -0.42 5.85
CA GLY A 151 13.32 -1.34 6.21
C GLY A 151 13.16 -1.93 7.61
N ASP A 152 14.26 -2.23 8.30
CA ASP A 152 14.29 -2.80 9.67
C ASP A 152 13.73 -4.24 9.75
N VAL A 153 13.91 -4.91 10.89
CA VAL A 153 13.52 -6.32 11.11
C VAL A 153 12.16 -6.49 11.77
N PHE A 154 11.42 -5.39 11.95
CA PHE A 154 10.16 -5.40 12.69
C PHE A 154 8.96 -5.07 11.79
N PRO A 155 7.82 -5.79 11.96
CA PRO A 155 6.57 -5.36 11.37
C PRO A 155 6.12 -4.02 11.94
N ARG A 156 5.34 -3.29 11.14
CA ARG A 156 4.80 -1.98 11.48
C ARG A 156 3.29 -2.02 11.52
N LYS A 157 2.74 -1.60 12.65
CA LYS A 157 1.33 -1.26 12.77
C LYS A 157 1.15 0.20 12.39
N VAL A 158 0.34 0.50 11.39
CA VAL A 158 0.15 1.86 10.86
C VAL A 158 -1.31 2.29 10.99
N TYR A 159 -1.52 3.47 11.56
CA TYR A 159 -2.79 4.19 11.56
C TYR A 159 -2.57 5.55 10.90
N TYR A 160 -3.28 5.81 9.81
CA TYR A 160 -3.20 7.04 9.04
C TYR A 160 -4.50 7.84 9.14
N PHE A 161 -4.40 9.10 9.54
CA PHE A 161 -5.54 10.01 9.67
C PHE A 161 -5.71 10.77 8.36
N THR A 162 -6.78 10.55 7.62
CA THR A 162 -6.95 11.10 6.25
C THR A 162 -7.05 12.63 6.22
N ASP A 163 -7.64 13.21 7.27
CA ASP A 163 -7.88 14.65 7.45
C ASP A 163 -6.59 15.45 7.73
N SER A 164 -5.75 14.93 8.61
CA SER A 164 -4.58 15.61 9.17
C SER A 164 -3.26 15.03 8.67
N GLY A 165 -3.32 13.92 7.91
CA GLY A 165 -2.20 13.04 7.51
C GLY A 165 -1.24 12.67 8.63
N ARG A 166 -1.70 12.76 9.88
CA ARG A 166 -0.99 12.23 11.03
C ARG A 166 -0.87 10.72 10.85
N VAL A 167 0.28 10.19 11.24
CA VAL A 167 0.51 8.75 11.26
C VAL A 167 0.89 8.35 12.68
N LEU A 168 0.22 7.33 13.20
CA LEU A 168 0.70 6.58 14.37
C LEU A 168 1.28 5.27 13.85
N MET A 169 2.59 5.12 14.01
CA MET A 169 3.30 3.91 13.62
C MET A 169 3.92 3.28 14.87
N LYS A 170 3.72 1.98 15.03
CA LYS A 170 4.35 1.18 16.08
C LYS A 170 5.07 -0.02 15.47
N LYS A 171 6.37 -0.15 15.74
CA LYS A 171 7.13 -1.37 15.48
C LYS A 171 6.70 -2.46 16.46
N ILE A 172 6.45 -3.66 15.96
CA ILE A 172 5.97 -4.79 16.76
C ILE A 172 7.16 -5.68 17.10
N GLU A 173 7.76 -5.48 18.28
CA GLU A 173 8.97 -6.19 18.72
C GLU A 173 8.71 -7.62 19.19
N ARG A 174 7.52 -7.89 19.75
CA ARG A 174 7.09 -9.23 20.19
C ARG A 174 5.95 -9.71 19.32
N VAL A 175 6.28 -10.28 18.17
CA VAL A 175 5.30 -11.01 17.36
C VAL A 175 5.52 -12.49 17.61
N LYS A 176 4.45 -13.23 17.88
CA LYS A 176 4.39 -14.60 17.37
C LYS A 176 4.35 -14.44 15.84
N ASN A 177 5.53 -14.28 15.20
CA ASN A 177 5.76 -13.89 13.79
C ASN A 177 4.84 -14.60 12.78
N ARG A 178 4.37 -15.78 13.17
CA ARG A 178 3.52 -16.67 12.41
C ARG A 178 2.32 -16.00 11.72
N THR A 179 1.56 -15.11 12.36
CA THR A 179 0.33 -14.58 11.71
C THR A 179 0.60 -13.54 10.62
N VAL A 180 1.62 -12.68 10.78
CA VAL A 180 2.03 -11.73 9.72
C VAL A 180 2.68 -12.51 8.59
N PHE A 181 3.56 -13.46 8.93
CA PHE A 181 4.22 -14.33 7.98
C PHE A 181 3.25 -15.17 7.13
N GLU A 182 2.26 -15.82 7.77
CA GLU A 182 1.25 -16.62 7.07
C GLU A 182 0.45 -15.76 6.09
N ARG A 183 0.11 -14.52 6.47
CA ARG A 183 -0.59 -13.58 5.59
C ARG A 183 0.27 -13.13 4.41
N GLU A 184 1.54 -12.82 4.66
CA GLU A 184 2.47 -12.43 3.60
C GLU A 184 2.68 -13.55 2.59
N ASN A 185 2.88 -14.79 3.05
CA ASN A 185 3.05 -15.93 2.15
C ASN A 185 1.77 -16.24 1.36
N GLN A 186 0.60 -16.19 2.01
CA GLN A 186 -0.67 -16.36 1.32
C GLN A 186 -0.84 -15.30 0.22
N TYR A 187 -0.51 -14.05 0.52
CA TYR A 187 -0.64 -12.97 -0.43
C TYR A 187 0.37 -13.07 -1.57
N ALA A 188 1.64 -13.35 -1.28
CA ALA A 188 2.66 -13.57 -2.30
C ALA A 188 2.27 -14.72 -3.25
N ALA A 189 1.69 -15.80 -2.72
CA ALA A 189 1.16 -16.90 -3.54
C ALA A 189 0.00 -16.47 -4.44
N GLN A 190 -0.90 -15.63 -3.95
CA GLN A 190 -2.02 -15.07 -4.75
C GLN A 190 -1.53 -14.15 -5.87
N ILE A 191 -0.52 -13.31 -5.61
CA ILE A 191 0.09 -12.49 -6.66
C ILE A 191 0.68 -13.40 -7.75
N LYS A 192 1.46 -14.43 -7.37
CA LYS A 192 2.03 -15.41 -8.32
C LYS A 192 0.97 -16.15 -9.14
N GLN A 193 -0.18 -16.50 -8.55
CA GLN A 193 -1.29 -17.12 -9.29
C GLN A 193 -1.94 -16.16 -10.29
N ARG A 194 -2.15 -14.90 -9.92
CA ARG A 194 -2.70 -13.87 -10.82
C ARG A 194 -1.77 -13.57 -12.00
N GLU A 195 -0.46 -13.72 -11.82
CA GLU A 195 0.51 -13.61 -12.92
C GLU A 195 0.44 -14.77 -13.93
N GLN A 196 -0.03 -15.95 -13.52
CA GLN A 196 -0.07 -17.15 -14.35
C GLN A 196 -1.36 -17.27 -15.17
N GLN A 197 -2.39 -16.45 -14.91
CA GLN A 197 -3.57 -16.35 -15.75
C GLN A 197 -3.26 -15.48 -16.97
N PRO A 198 -3.20 -16.03 -18.21
CA PRO A 198 -3.16 -15.21 -19.40
C PRO A 198 -4.47 -14.40 -19.49
N LEU A 199 -4.39 -13.18 -20.03
CA LEU A 199 -5.57 -12.46 -20.54
C LEU A 199 -6.15 -13.24 -21.73
N GLU A 200 -6.86 -14.33 -21.47
CA GLU A 200 -7.79 -14.92 -22.43
C GLU A 200 -9.05 -14.05 -22.44
N ASP A 201 -9.05 -12.96 -23.22
CA ASP A 201 -10.28 -12.30 -23.69
C ASP A 201 -9.96 -11.23 -24.74
N VAL A 202 -9.27 -11.64 -25.83
CA VAL A 202 -9.35 -10.91 -27.09
C VAL A 202 -9.87 -11.86 -28.15
N THR A 203 -11.20 -11.88 -28.29
CA THR A 203 -11.81 -12.33 -29.54
C THR A 203 -11.70 -11.15 -30.51
N LEU A 204 -10.84 -11.28 -31.52
CA LEU A 204 -10.85 -10.38 -32.67
C LEU A 204 -12.11 -10.67 -33.49
N PHE A 205 -12.90 -9.64 -33.74
CA PHE A 205 -13.86 -9.55 -34.85
C PHE A 205 -13.54 -8.32 -35.69
#